data_AF-A0A183D0Z2-F1
#
_entry.id   AF-A0A183D0Z2-F1
#
_cell.length_a   1.000
_cell.length_b   1.000
_cell.length_c   1.000
_cell.angle_alpha   90.00
_cell.angle_beta   90.00
_cell.angle_gamma   90.00
#
_symmetry.space_group_name_H-M   'P 1'
#
loop_
_entity.id
_entity.type
_entity.pdbx_description
1 polymer ?
#
loop_
_entity_poly.entity_id
_entity_poly.type
_entity_poly.pdbx_seq_one_letter_code
_entity_poly.pdbx_strand_id
1 'polypeptide(L)'
;MIRSNLGDATFGAFLLWLVVVVMLPAHCFGQSTLPEFLEPVSQKGRDEYYNLFDQQMQLTKNQFNKLCKEWARKQGPQVEELFEKHLEKEAAFQQKRYNVLTSRLEEADGSDEAKKVLLNLLKLQQNMDIPLEQYERETREIMEKQPREVQNEASQVWNSIHPDKIE
;
A
#
# COMPACT_ATOMS: atom_id res chain seq x y z
N MET A 1 -17.25 11.16 10.65
CA MET A 1 -17.79 9.78 10.53
C MET A 1 -18.31 9.62 9.11
N ILE A 2 -17.43 9.34 8.15
CA ILE A 2 -17.84 9.15 6.75
C ILE A 2 -18.16 7.67 6.59
N ARG A 3 -19.45 7.36 6.47
CA ARG A 3 -19.91 6.06 5.98
C ARG A 3 -19.49 5.96 4.52
N SER A 4 -18.48 5.14 4.25
CA SER A 4 -18.17 4.72 2.89
C SER A 4 -19.29 3.79 2.41
N ASN A 5 -20.23 4.35 1.63
CA ASN A 5 -21.16 3.57 0.83
C ASN A 5 -20.38 2.90 -0.31
N LEU A 6 -19.67 1.82 -0.01
CA LEU A 6 -19.00 0.93 -0.97
C LEU A 6 -19.98 -0.16 -1.46
N GLY A 7 -21.18 0.26 -1.86
CA GLY A 7 -22.20 -0.65 -2.39
C GLY A 7 -21.96 -1.05 -3.85
N ASP A 8 -21.26 -0.23 -4.62
CA ASP A 8 -20.96 -0.47 -6.03
C ASP A 8 -19.53 -0.01 -6.35
N ALA A 9 -18.53 -0.72 -5.83
CA ALA A 9 -17.14 -0.47 -6.19
C ALA A 9 -16.94 -0.89 -7.66
N THR A 10 -16.98 0.09 -8.58
CA THR A 10 -16.55 -0.12 -9.96
C THR A 10 -15.10 -0.62 -9.98
N PHE A 11 -14.72 -1.37 -11.02
CA PHE A 11 -13.35 -1.81 -11.27
C PHE A 11 -12.27 -0.73 -11.03
N GLY A 12 -12.58 0.53 -11.37
CA GLY A 12 -11.71 1.68 -11.12
C GLY A 12 -11.48 2.00 -9.64
N ALA A 13 -12.47 1.81 -8.78
CA ALA A 13 -12.34 2.02 -7.33
C ALA A 13 -11.49 0.92 -6.67
N PHE A 14 -11.61 -0.32 -7.14
CA PHE A 14 -10.80 -1.47 -6.70
C PHE A 14 -9.31 -1.28 -7.06
N LEU A 15 -9.01 -0.86 -8.29
CA LEU A 15 -7.65 -0.55 -8.73
C LEU A 15 -7.05 0.64 -8.00
N LEU A 16 -7.82 1.71 -7.82
CA LEU A 16 -7.37 2.88 -7.06
C LEU A 16 -6.99 2.49 -5.64
N TRP A 17 -7.79 1.66 -4.96
CA TRP A 17 -7.52 1.21 -3.60
C TRP A 17 -6.25 0.33 -3.51
N LEU A 18 -6.02 -0.57 -4.47
CA LEU A 18 -4.80 -1.40 -4.53
C LEU A 18 -3.52 -0.58 -4.76
N VAL A 19 -3.63 0.52 -5.47
CA VAL A 19 -2.51 1.43 -5.76
C VAL A 19 -2.24 2.33 -4.55
N VAL A 20 -3.28 2.95 -4.02
CA VAL A 20 -3.25 3.86 -2.85
C VAL A 20 -2.63 3.20 -1.60
N VAL A 21 -2.93 1.91 -1.35
CA VAL A 21 -2.34 1.13 -0.23
C VAL A 21 -0.85 0.86 -0.38
N VAL A 22 -0.33 0.85 -1.61
CA VAL A 22 1.11 0.69 -1.89
C VAL A 22 1.83 2.04 -1.89
N MET A 23 1.15 3.10 -2.31
CA MET A 23 1.72 4.44 -2.47
C MET A 23 1.92 5.16 -1.14
N LEU A 24 0.89 5.29 -0.33
CA LEU A 24 0.99 6.18 0.82
C LEU A 24 1.22 5.38 2.10
N PRO A 25 2.18 5.79 2.95
CA PRO A 25 2.32 5.23 4.28
C PRO A 25 0.98 5.23 5.01
N ALA A 26 0.75 4.26 5.91
CA ALA A 26 -0.53 4.15 6.63
C ALA A 26 -0.93 5.44 7.37
N HIS A 27 0.06 6.26 7.77
CA HIS A 27 -0.16 7.54 8.43
C HIS A 27 -0.78 8.63 7.53
N CYS A 28 -0.78 8.45 6.20
CA CYS A 28 -1.47 9.34 5.27
C CYS A 28 -2.98 9.04 5.18
N PHE A 29 -3.47 7.92 5.73
CA PHE A 29 -4.87 7.46 5.62
C PHE A 29 -5.64 7.47 6.94
N GLY A 30 -5.61 8.59 7.66
CA GLY A 30 -6.66 8.87 8.66
C GLY A 30 -6.25 8.81 10.12
N GLN A 31 -4.96 8.90 10.44
CA GLN A 31 -4.56 9.44 11.74
C GLN A 31 -4.42 10.97 11.61
N SER A 32 -5.22 11.72 12.36
CA SER A 32 -5.07 13.17 12.51
C SER A 32 -3.77 13.56 13.25
N THR A 33 -2.96 12.56 13.59
CA THR A 33 -1.72 12.68 14.35
C THR A 33 -0.56 12.45 13.43
N LEU A 34 0.36 13.40 13.45
CA LEU A 34 1.64 13.32 12.79
C LEU A 34 2.38 12.04 13.24
N PRO A 35 3.07 11.31 12.33
CA PRO A 35 3.93 10.20 12.71
C PRO A 35 4.93 10.56 13.80
N GLU A 36 5.19 9.62 14.71
CA GLU A 36 6.15 9.78 15.83
C GLU A 36 7.50 10.36 15.35
N PHE A 37 8.02 9.91 14.20
CA PHE A 37 9.30 10.37 13.66
C PHE A 37 9.28 11.81 13.13
N LEU A 38 8.10 12.38 12.84
CA LEU A 38 7.94 13.76 12.39
C LEU A 38 7.64 14.73 13.54
N GLU A 39 7.21 14.24 14.71
CA GLU A 39 6.95 15.05 15.90
C GLU A 39 8.13 15.97 16.28
N PRO A 40 9.37 15.48 16.41
CA PRO A 40 10.52 16.33 16.77
C PRO A 40 11.04 17.18 15.58
N VAL A 41 10.53 16.99 14.36
CA VAL A 41 11.03 17.66 13.16
C VAL A 41 10.42 19.06 13.02
N SER A 42 11.26 20.04 12.67
CA SER A 42 10.81 21.40 12.33
C SER A 42 9.85 21.41 11.12
N GLN A 43 9.06 22.49 10.95
CA GLN A 43 8.17 22.60 9.80
C GLN A 43 8.93 22.45 8.46
N LYS A 44 10.09 23.10 8.33
CA LYS A 44 10.94 22.98 7.13
C LYS A 44 11.36 21.53 6.87
N GLY A 45 11.76 20.79 7.90
CA GLY A 45 12.14 19.38 7.76
C GLY A 45 10.95 18.49 7.36
N ARG A 46 9.74 18.81 7.82
CA ARG A 46 8.51 18.13 7.40
C ARG A 46 8.17 18.44 5.94
N ASP A 47 8.32 19.68 5.51
CA ASP A 47 8.12 20.07 4.11
C ASP A 47 9.13 19.33 3.21
N GLU A 48 10.40 19.24 3.63
CA GLU A 48 11.42 18.43 2.94
C GLU A 48 11.01 16.95 2.83
N TYR A 49 10.42 16.36 3.88
CA TYR A 49 9.92 14.98 3.85
C TYR A 49 8.79 14.81 2.85
N TYR A 50 7.79 15.69 2.87
CA TYR A 50 6.65 15.61 1.96
C TYR A 50 7.07 15.81 0.50
N ASN A 51 8.07 16.67 0.24
CA ASN A 51 8.62 16.86 -1.11
C ASN A 51 9.35 15.61 -1.65
N LEU A 52 9.73 14.64 -0.81
CA LEU A 52 10.29 13.37 -1.31
C LEU A 52 9.27 12.60 -2.16
N PHE A 53 7.96 12.76 -1.86
CA PHE A 53 6.89 12.04 -2.55
C PHE A 53 6.71 12.47 -4.01
N ASP A 54 7.21 13.64 -4.40
CA ASP A 54 7.21 14.10 -5.80
C ASP A 54 8.00 13.14 -6.72
N GLN A 55 8.97 12.42 -6.16
CA GLN A 55 9.81 11.48 -6.89
C GLN A 55 9.33 10.02 -6.78
N GLN A 56 8.33 9.75 -5.94
CA GLN A 56 7.97 8.39 -5.55
C GLN A 56 7.56 7.50 -6.73
N MET A 57 6.85 8.06 -7.71
CA MET A 57 6.37 7.32 -8.89
C MET A 57 7.51 6.64 -9.66
N GLN A 58 8.68 7.28 -9.70
CA GLN A 58 9.83 6.85 -10.49
C GLN A 58 10.81 5.97 -9.69
N LEU A 59 10.56 5.80 -8.40
CA LEU A 59 11.44 5.08 -7.50
C LEU A 59 10.84 3.74 -7.11
N THR A 60 11.72 2.75 -6.91
CA THR A 60 11.32 1.54 -6.20
C THR A 60 11.07 1.85 -4.72
N LYS A 61 10.29 1.01 -4.03
CA LYS A 61 10.07 1.19 -2.59
C LYS A 61 11.38 1.16 -1.80
N ASN A 62 12.35 0.33 -2.22
CA ASN A 62 13.69 0.32 -1.64
C ASN A 62 14.46 1.63 -1.87
N GLN A 63 14.41 2.20 -3.07
CA GLN A 63 15.04 3.49 -3.37
C GLN A 63 14.39 4.64 -2.60
N PHE A 64 13.06 4.66 -2.55
CA PHE A 64 12.31 5.66 -1.80
C PHE A 64 12.59 5.57 -0.29
N ASN A 65 12.62 4.36 0.28
CA ASN A 65 13.00 4.14 1.67
C ASN A 65 14.43 4.62 1.95
N LYS A 66 15.36 4.41 1.01
CA LYS A 66 16.74 4.91 1.13
C LYS A 66 16.78 6.45 1.17
N LEU A 67 16.04 7.13 0.29
CA LEU A 67 15.91 8.58 0.32
C LEU A 67 15.34 9.09 1.66
N CYS A 68 14.29 8.44 2.16
CA CYS A 68 13.70 8.82 3.44
C CYS A 68 14.67 8.58 4.61
N LYS A 69 15.46 7.50 4.60
CA LYS A 69 16.52 7.26 5.60
C LYS A 69 17.61 8.34 5.55
N GLU A 70 18.02 8.74 4.36
CA GLU A 70 19.00 9.83 4.17
C GLU A 70 18.45 11.18 4.65
N TRP A 71 17.16 11.44 4.43
CA TRP A 71 16.48 12.60 5.01
C TRP A 71 16.44 12.53 6.54
N ALA A 72 16.05 11.39 7.12
CA ALA A 72 15.93 11.23 8.58
C ALA A 72 17.27 11.46 9.29
N ARG A 73 18.37 10.95 8.72
CA ARG A 73 19.75 11.21 9.16
C ARG A 73 20.08 12.69 9.27
N LYS A 74 19.63 13.50 8.30
CA LYS A 74 19.88 14.96 8.27
C LYS A 74 19.12 15.70 9.36
N GLN A 75 17.99 15.16 9.83
CA GLN A 75 17.21 15.76 10.91
C GLN A 75 17.79 15.48 12.31
N GLY A 76 18.70 14.49 12.41
CA GLY A 76 19.46 14.18 13.61
C GLY A 76 19.15 12.78 14.19
N PRO A 77 19.95 12.32 15.18
CA PRO A 77 19.93 10.92 15.64
C PRO A 77 18.57 10.44 16.16
N GLN A 78 17.82 11.32 16.84
CA GLN A 78 16.48 10.98 17.35
C GLN A 78 15.50 10.67 16.22
N VAL A 79 15.53 11.45 15.14
CA VAL A 79 14.62 11.27 13.99
C VAL A 79 15.02 10.04 13.20
N GLU A 80 16.32 9.80 13.02
CA GLU A 80 16.84 8.58 12.39
C GLU A 80 16.32 7.32 13.11
N GLU A 81 16.48 7.24 14.44
CA GLU A 81 16.02 6.09 15.22
C GLU A 81 14.50 5.88 15.13
N LEU A 82 13.71 6.96 15.26
CA LEU A 82 12.25 6.88 15.14
C LEU A 82 11.80 6.46 13.74
N PHE A 83 12.50 6.92 12.70
CA PHE A 83 12.20 6.55 11.33
C PHE A 83 12.56 5.09 11.03
N GLU A 84 13.67 4.59 11.55
CA GLU A 84 14.03 3.17 11.45
C GLU A 84 12.96 2.27 12.11
N LYS A 85 12.53 2.62 13.32
CA LYS A 85 11.41 1.95 14.00
C LYS A 85 10.11 2.02 13.18
N HIS A 86 9.85 3.15 12.53
CA HIS A 86 8.68 3.29 11.66
C HIS A 86 8.76 2.31 10.46
N LEU A 87 9.92 2.21 9.80
CA LEU A 87 10.11 1.26 8.70
C LEU A 87 9.97 -0.20 9.12
N GLU A 88 10.44 -0.56 10.31
CA GLU A 88 10.24 -1.90 10.88
C GLU A 88 8.76 -2.20 11.13
N LYS A 89 8.02 -1.26 11.74
CA LYS A 89 6.56 -1.36 11.95
C LYS A 89 5.81 -1.52 10.62
N GLU A 90 6.17 -0.72 9.60
CA GLU A 90 5.59 -0.82 8.26
C GLU A 90 5.89 -2.17 7.60
N ALA A 91 7.13 -2.66 7.65
CA ALA A 91 7.49 -3.95 7.10
C ALA A 91 6.72 -5.10 7.77
N ALA A 92 6.63 -5.08 9.10
CA ALA A 92 5.87 -6.06 9.86
C ALA A 92 4.37 -6.01 9.52
N PHE A 93 3.79 -4.82 9.40
CA PHE A 93 2.39 -4.65 9.01
C PHE A 93 2.12 -5.17 7.59
N GLN A 94 2.98 -4.85 6.62
CA GLN A 94 2.82 -5.31 5.24
C GLN A 94 2.92 -6.83 5.13
N GLN A 95 3.84 -7.46 5.87
CA GLN A 95 3.94 -8.92 5.94
C GLN A 95 2.70 -9.54 6.57
N LYS A 96 2.23 -8.98 7.69
CA LYS A 96 1.00 -9.42 8.36
C LYS A 96 -0.20 -9.32 7.43
N ARG A 97 -0.37 -8.18 6.75
CA ARG A 97 -1.42 -7.95 5.76
C ARG A 97 -1.37 -8.99 4.65
N TYR A 98 -0.20 -9.25 4.07
CA TYR A 98 -0.05 -10.27 3.03
C TYR A 98 -0.51 -11.66 3.52
N ASN A 99 -0.06 -12.09 4.70
CA ASN A 99 -0.41 -13.39 5.26
C ASN A 99 -1.93 -13.49 5.53
N VAL A 100 -2.51 -12.49 6.19
CA VAL A 100 -3.93 -12.45 6.53
C VAL A 100 -4.79 -12.48 5.26
N LEU A 101 -4.48 -11.67 4.26
CA LEU A 101 -5.27 -11.61 3.03
C LEU A 101 -5.10 -12.85 2.17
N THR A 102 -3.91 -13.45 2.14
CA THR A 102 -3.69 -14.72 1.45
C THR A 102 -4.54 -15.83 2.08
N SER A 103 -4.51 -15.97 3.41
CA SER A 103 -5.33 -16.97 4.13
C SER A 103 -6.83 -16.75 3.91
N ARG A 104 -7.31 -15.50 3.98
CA ARG A 104 -8.73 -15.21 3.71
C ARG A 104 -9.13 -15.50 2.27
N LEU A 105 -8.24 -15.28 1.29
CA LEU A 105 -8.50 -15.62 -0.12
C LEU A 105 -8.60 -17.14 -0.34
N GLU A 106 -7.80 -17.92 0.38
CA GLU A 106 -7.85 -19.38 0.31
C GLU A 106 -9.22 -19.89 0.81
N GLU A 107 -9.73 -19.30 1.89
CA GLU A 107 -11.01 -19.66 2.52
C GLU A 107 -12.25 -19.04 1.86
N ALA A 108 -12.10 -17.95 1.09
CA ALA A 108 -13.23 -17.24 0.49
C ALA A 108 -14.00 -18.09 -0.52
N ASP A 109 -15.28 -17.80 -0.70
CA ASP A 109 -16.02 -18.31 -1.87
C ASP A 109 -15.58 -17.56 -3.13
N GLY A 110 -15.56 -18.23 -4.28
CA GLY A 110 -15.22 -17.66 -5.58
C GLY A 110 -14.41 -18.60 -6.45
N SER A 111 -14.34 -18.29 -7.75
CA SER A 111 -13.61 -19.07 -8.74
C SER A 111 -12.10 -19.08 -8.48
N ASP A 112 -11.46 -20.18 -8.89
CA ASP A 112 -10.00 -20.32 -8.83
C ASP A 112 -9.31 -19.23 -9.66
N GLU A 113 -9.92 -18.81 -10.77
CA GLU A 113 -9.45 -17.72 -11.62
C GLU A 113 -9.45 -16.39 -10.88
N ALA A 114 -10.57 -16.01 -10.26
CA ALA A 114 -10.68 -14.75 -9.51
C ALA A 114 -9.70 -14.71 -8.33
N LYS A 115 -9.60 -15.81 -7.56
CA LYS A 115 -8.64 -15.93 -6.45
C LYS A 115 -7.19 -15.84 -6.94
N LYS A 116 -6.84 -16.51 -8.05
CA LYS A 116 -5.50 -16.47 -8.62
C LYS A 116 -5.09 -15.06 -9.05
N VAL A 117 -6.01 -14.29 -9.61
CA VAL A 117 -5.78 -12.87 -9.94
C VAL A 117 -5.42 -12.07 -8.68
N LEU A 118 -6.21 -12.21 -7.61
CA LEU A 118 -5.98 -11.50 -6.35
C LEU A 118 -4.66 -11.91 -5.68
N LEU A 119 -4.32 -13.21 -5.71
CA LEU A 119 -3.04 -13.71 -5.20
C LEU A 119 -1.85 -13.15 -5.99
N ASN A 120 -1.96 -13.00 -7.31
CA ASN A 120 -0.90 -12.39 -8.13
C ASN A 120 -0.72 -10.92 -7.78
N LEU A 121 -1.80 -10.18 -7.55
CA LEU A 121 -1.74 -8.79 -7.10
C LEU A 121 -1.10 -8.66 -5.73
N LEU A 122 -1.46 -9.51 -4.77
CA LEU A 122 -0.82 -9.54 -3.44
C LEU A 122 0.69 -9.83 -3.53
N LYS A 123 1.10 -10.74 -4.41
CA LYS A 123 2.53 -11.03 -4.65
C LYS A 123 3.26 -9.84 -5.27
N LEU A 124 2.63 -9.16 -6.23
CA LEU A 124 3.17 -7.95 -6.84
C LEU A 124 3.40 -6.86 -5.78
N GLN A 125 2.49 -6.72 -4.81
CA GLN A 125 2.63 -5.77 -3.69
C GLN A 125 3.84 -6.03 -2.77
N GLN A 126 4.34 -7.26 -2.73
CA GLN A 126 5.55 -7.60 -1.95
C GLN A 126 6.84 -7.23 -2.69
N ASN A 127 6.77 -6.86 -3.98
CA ASN A 127 7.94 -6.51 -4.75
C ASN A 127 8.42 -5.10 -4.39
N MET A 128 9.57 -5.02 -3.72
CA MET A 128 10.18 -3.78 -3.26
C MET A 128 11.10 -3.12 -4.30
N ASP A 129 11.34 -3.81 -5.42
CA ASP A 129 12.39 -3.51 -6.40
C ASP A 129 11.85 -3.06 -7.77
N ILE A 130 10.54 -2.95 -7.92
CA ILE A 130 9.93 -2.30 -9.08
C ILE A 130 9.53 -0.87 -8.75
N PRO A 131 9.69 0.08 -9.70
CA PRO A 131 9.14 1.42 -9.56
C PRO A 131 7.63 1.39 -9.40
N LEU A 132 7.08 2.38 -8.72
CA LEU A 132 5.64 2.47 -8.50
C LEU A 132 4.85 2.62 -9.82
N GLU A 133 5.38 3.35 -10.80
CA GLU A 133 4.81 3.40 -12.15
C GLU A 133 4.75 2.02 -12.82
N GLN A 134 5.78 1.18 -12.60
CA GLN A 134 5.78 -0.20 -13.07
C GLN A 134 4.76 -1.05 -12.32
N TYR A 135 4.63 -0.89 -10.99
CA TYR A 135 3.60 -1.55 -10.20
C TYR A 135 2.18 -1.23 -10.70
N GLU A 136 1.88 0.04 -10.99
CA GLU A 136 0.58 0.46 -11.53
C GLU A 136 0.29 -0.19 -12.88
N ARG A 137 1.30 -0.20 -13.76
CA ARG A 137 1.20 -0.81 -15.10
C ARG A 137 0.96 -2.31 -14.99
N GLU A 138 1.75 -3.03 -14.19
CA GLU A 138 1.62 -4.48 -14.02
C GLU A 138 0.27 -4.86 -13.38
N THR A 139 -0.19 -4.08 -12.39
CA THR A 139 -1.51 -4.24 -11.78
C THR A 139 -2.61 -4.13 -12.83
N ARG A 140 -2.55 -3.10 -13.68
CA ARG A 140 -3.51 -2.90 -14.77
C ARG A 140 -3.46 -4.06 -15.77
N GLU A 141 -2.26 -4.48 -16.18
CA GLU A 141 -2.09 -5.58 -17.12
C GLU A 141 -2.63 -6.92 -16.58
N ILE A 142 -2.40 -7.22 -15.29
CA ILE A 142 -2.92 -8.45 -14.66
C ILE A 142 -4.45 -8.49 -14.78
N MET A 143 -5.10 -7.35 -14.54
CA MET A 143 -6.55 -7.23 -14.55
C MET A 143 -7.15 -7.17 -15.96
N GLU A 144 -6.59 -6.36 -16.85
CA GLU A 144 -7.09 -6.19 -18.24
C GLU A 144 -6.97 -7.46 -19.07
N LYS A 145 -6.05 -8.37 -18.73
CA LYS A 145 -5.94 -9.70 -19.36
C LYS A 145 -7.08 -10.65 -19.00
N GLN A 146 -7.87 -10.34 -17.97
CA GLN A 146 -8.96 -11.20 -17.51
C GLN A 146 -10.28 -10.88 -18.23
N PRO A 147 -11.15 -11.87 -18.47
CA PRO A 147 -12.54 -11.62 -18.84
C PRO A 147 -13.23 -10.71 -17.82
N ARG A 148 -14.21 -9.92 -18.28
CA ARG A 148 -14.93 -8.96 -17.42
C ARG A 148 -15.60 -9.64 -16.24
N GLU A 149 -16.08 -10.87 -16.44
CA GLU A 149 -16.70 -11.71 -15.43
C GLU A 149 -15.73 -12.00 -14.28
N VAL A 150 -14.49 -12.39 -14.62
CA VAL A 150 -13.42 -12.66 -13.65
C VAL A 150 -13.01 -11.38 -12.92
N GLN A 151 -12.95 -10.24 -13.62
CA GLN A 151 -12.64 -8.95 -12.99
C GLN A 151 -13.69 -8.55 -11.95
N ASN A 152 -14.98 -8.72 -12.29
CA ASN A 152 -16.08 -8.41 -11.39
C ASN A 152 -16.10 -9.33 -10.17
N GLU A 153 -15.91 -10.63 -10.39
CA GLU A 153 -15.82 -11.61 -9.31
C GLU A 153 -14.62 -11.33 -8.39
N ALA A 154 -13.44 -11.04 -8.95
CA ALA A 154 -12.27 -10.68 -8.16
C ALA A 154 -12.54 -9.45 -7.27
N SER A 155 -13.26 -8.44 -7.77
CA SER A 155 -13.68 -7.29 -6.96
C SER A 155 -14.63 -7.71 -5.81
N GLN A 156 -15.60 -8.59 -6.09
CA GLN A 156 -16.53 -9.09 -5.07
C GLN A 156 -15.82 -9.90 -3.98
N VAL A 157 -14.96 -10.85 -4.40
CA VAL A 157 -14.13 -11.66 -3.48
C VAL A 157 -13.26 -10.76 -2.62
N TRP A 158 -12.57 -9.78 -3.23
CA TRP A 158 -11.72 -8.83 -2.51
C TRP A 158 -12.47 -8.06 -1.42
N ASN A 159 -13.69 -7.59 -1.71
CA ASN A 159 -14.49 -6.87 -0.73
C ASN A 159 -14.98 -7.79 0.40
N SER A 160 -15.24 -9.07 0.11
CA SER A 160 -15.71 -10.06 1.08
C SER A 160 -14.66 -10.43 2.14
N ILE A 161 -13.37 -10.35 1.80
CA ILE A 161 -12.26 -10.68 2.72
C ILE A 161 -11.84 -9.53 3.65
N HIS A 162 -12.59 -8.42 3.63
CA HIS A 162 -12.36 -7.24 4.49
C HIS A 162 -10.90 -6.75 4.51
N PRO A 163 -10.41 -6.26 3.36
CA PRO A 163 -9.00 -5.99 3.15
C PRO A 163 -8.49 -4.74 3.88
N ASP A 164 -9.42 -3.94 4.41
CA ASP A 164 -9.23 -2.80 5.31
C ASP A 164 -9.07 -3.20 6.79
N LYS A 165 -9.39 -4.45 7.15
CA LYS A 165 -9.36 -4.96 8.53
C LYS A 165 -8.24 -5.98 8.74
N ILE A 166 -7.04 -5.47 9.01
CA ILE A 166 -5.85 -6.29 9.33
C ILE A 166 -5.67 -6.28 10.86
N GLU A 167 -6.42 -7.15 11.53
CA GLU A 167 -6.37 -7.36 12.99
C GLU A 167 -5.18 -8.21 13.43
#